data_AF-A0A4Y2PIK3-F1
#
_entry.id   AF-A0A4Y2PIK3-F1
#
_cell.length_a   1.000
_cell.length_b   1.000
_cell.length_c   1.000
_cell.angle_alpha   90.00
_cell.angle_beta   90.00
_cell.angle_gamma   90.00
#
_symmetry.space_group_name_H-M   'P 1'
#
loop_
_entity.id
_entity.type
_entity.pdbx_description
1 polymer ?
#
loop_
_entity_poly.entity_id
_entity_poly.type
_entity_poly.pdbx_seq_one_letter_code
_entity_poly.pdbx_strand_id
1 'polypeptide(L)'
;MAIKSGSGKEDLAVRNPGSLSHSRWLTAANRTHRLHLSEESPTPELQEIVVFILKSYAPMWFSIKASKYFTEGPKLVYQSIQSSRYLPDDLRNIVYPVIERNGFFAHPEHLMLAMIQDNRTIGTFMPPKLNFKAARK
;
A
#
# COMPACT_ATOMS: atom_id res chain seq x y z
N MET A 1 -4.21 22.85 18.87
CA MET A 1 -3.59 21.78 18.05
C MET A 1 -3.92 20.43 18.66
N ALA A 2 -4.92 19.71 18.13
CA ALA A 2 -5.37 18.42 18.64
C ALA A 2 -4.24 17.36 18.72
N ILE A 3 -3.27 17.45 17.80
CA ILE A 3 -2.08 16.57 17.76
C ILE A 3 -1.18 16.74 18.98
N LYS A 4 -1.09 17.97 19.53
CA LYS A 4 -0.22 18.28 20.68
C LYS A 4 -0.94 18.09 22.02
N SER A 5 -2.27 18.24 22.05
CA SER A 5 -3.08 18.18 23.27
C SER A 5 -3.79 16.83 23.50
N GLY A 6 -3.80 15.93 22.52
CA GLY A 6 -4.54 14.65 22.59
C GLY A 6 -6.07 14.81 22.58
N SER A 7 -6.57 16.05 22.55
CA SER A 7 -8.00 16.38 22.59
C SER A 7 -8.53 16.52 21.16
N GLY A 8 -9.04 15.43 20.58
CA GLY A 8 -9.82 15.43 19.35
C GLY A 8 -11.31 15.63 19.63
N LYS A 9 -12.05 16.26 18.71
CA LYS A 9 -13.51 16.30 18.85
C LYS A 9 -14.10 14.90 18.56
N GLU A 10 -15.03 14.46 19.40
CA GLU A 10 -15.67 13.14 19.30
C GLU A 10 -16.41 12.94 17.97
N ASP A 11 -16.95 14.03 17.40
CA ASP A 11 -17.64 14.02 16.10
C ASP A 11 -16.75 13.59 14.92
N LEU A 12 -15.44 13.79 15.02
CA LEU A 12 -14.48 13.36 14.01
C LEU A 12 -14.21 11.85 14.07
N ALA A 13 -14.30 11.22 15.25
CA ALA A 13 -14.08 9.79 15.40
C ALA A 13 -15.22 8.95 14.77
N VAL A 14 -16.42 9.54 14.65
CA VAL A 14 -17.61 8.89 14.09
C VAL A 14 -17.74 9.10 12.57
N ARG A 15 -16.91 9.97 11.97
CA ARG A 15 -17.00 10.28 10.54
C ARG A 15 -16.53 9.11 9.67
N ASN A 16 -17.36 8.72 8.72
CA ASN A 16 -16.99 7.77 7.68
C ASN A 16 -16.20 8.48 6.56
N PRO A 17 -14.94 8.10 6.28
CA PRO A 17 -14.12 8.72 5.23
C PRO A 17 -14.60 8.42 3.81
N GLY A 18 -15.65 7.60 3.63
CA GLY A 18 -16.22 7.28 2.33
C GLY A 18 -15.57 6.07 1.65
N SER A 19 -16.14 5.65 0.52
CA SER A 19 -15.69 4.48 -0.24
C SER A 19 -14.53 4.81 -1.20
N LEU A 20 -13.69 3.80 -1.47
CA LEU A 20 -12.56 3.90 -2.40
C LEU A 20 -13.02 3.85 -3.86
N SER A 21 -12.51 4.76 -4.71
CA SER A 21 -12.69 4.68 -6.17
C SER A 21 -11.82 3.56 -6.75
N HIS A 22 -12.40 2.70 -7.59
CA HIS A 22 -11.73 1.49 -8.08
C HIS A 22 -11.08 1.67 -9.45
N SER A 23 -9.80 1.30 -9.55
CA SER A 23 -9.02 1.38 -10.78
C SER A 23 -9.32 0.27 -11.81
N ARG A 24 -9.32 0.60 -13.11
CA ARG A 24 -9.55 -0.33 -14.24
C ARG A 24 -8.25 -0.97 -14.74
N TRP A 25 -7.62 -1.77 -13.88
CA TRP A 25 -6.24 -2.22 -14.01
C TRP A 25 -6.07 -3.64 -14.62
N LEU A 26 -7.12 -4.45 -14.65
CA LEU A 26 -7.01 -5.88 -14.99
C LEU A 26 -6.82 -6.18 -16.49
N THR A 27 -7.23 -5.27 -17.37
CA THR A 27 -7.26 -5.52 -18.82
C THR A 27 -5.86 -5.72 -19.41
N ALA A 28 -4.89 -4.90 -19.01
CA ALA A 28 -3.52 -5.01 -19.50
C ALA A 28 -2.86 -6.31 -19.02
N ALA A 29 -2.96 -6.62 -17.72
CA ALA A 29 -2.44 -7.84 -17.14
C ALA A 29 -3.00 -9.09 -17.83
N ASN A 30 -4.31 -9.13 -18.08
CA ASN A 30 -4.94 -10.25 -18.78
C ASN A 30 -4.49 -10.38 -20.23
N ARG A 31 -4.22 -9.27 -20.93
CA ARG A 31 -3.67 -9.29 -22.30
C ARG A 31 -2.25 -9.83 -22.33
N THR A 32 -1.39 -9.36 -21.42
CA THR A 32 -0.01 -9.83 -21.29
C THR A 32 0.04 -11.31 -20.95
N HIS A 33 -0.82 -11.78 -20.05
CA HIS A 33 -0.84 -13.19 -19.66
C HIS A 33 -1.30 -14.09 -20.82
N ARG A 34 -2.28 -13.64 -21.63
CA ARG A 34 -2.67 -14.36 -22.85
C ARG A 34 -1.57 -14.40 -23.89
N LEU A 35 -0.86 -13.30 -24.08
CA LEU A 35 0.29 -13.23 -24.99
C LEU A 35 1.36 -14.22 -24.56
N HIS A 36 1.71 -14.26 -23.27
CA HIS A 36 2.68 -15.23 -22.75
C HIS A 36 2.28 -16.69 -23.00
N LEU A 37 1.00 -17.02 -22.87
CA LEU A 37 0.49 -18.38 -23.10
C LEU A 37 0.39 -18.74 -24.59
N SER A 38 0.35 -17.77 -25.50
CA SER A 38 0.30 -18.03 -26.94
C SER A 38 1.68 -18.22 -27.59
N GLU A 39 2.76 -17.86 -26.89
CA GLU A 39 4.13 -18.03 -27.38
C GLU A 39 4.68 -19.40 -26.97
N GLU A 40 5.20 -20.17 -27.92
CA GLU A 40 5.88 -21.45 -27.61
C GLU A 40 7.18 -21.24 -26.83
N SER A 41 7.87 -20.11 -27.08
CA SER A 41 9.11 -19.72 -26.41
C SER A 41 9.06 -18.25 -25.99
N PRO A 42 8.41 -17.92 -24.86
CA PRO A 42 8.25 -16.54 -24.42
C PRO A 42 9.60 -15.93 -24.02
N THR A 43 9.84 -14.69 -24.44
CA THR A 43 11.10 -13.99 -24.14
C THR A 43 11.31 -13.79 -22.63
N PRO A 44 12.56 -13.70 -22.15
CA PRO A 44 12.86 -13.46 -20.75
C PRO A 44 12.14 -12.24 -20.18
N GLU A 45 12.03 -11.17 -20.95
CA GLU A 45 11.36 -9.92 -20.56
C GLU A 45 9.85 -10.15 -20.38
N LEU A 46 9.22 -10.90 -21.29
CA LEU A 46 7.80 -11.25 -21.17
C LEU A 46 7.55 -12.13 -19.95
N GLN A 47 8.43 -13.09 -19.67
CA GLN A 47 8.37 -13.92 -18.48
C GLN A 47 8.49 -13.08 -17.21
N GLU A 48 9.41 -12.11 -17.18
CA GLU A 48 9.62 -11.23 -16.04
C GLU A 48 8.40 -10.34 -15.75
N ILE A 49 7.78 -9.79 -16.79
CA ILE A 49 6.53 -9.04 -16.66
C ILE A 49 5.41 -9.93 -16.10
N VAL A 50 5.28 -11.17 -16.58
CA VAL A 50 4.27 -12.10 -16.06
C VAL A 50 4.54 -12.47 -14.60
N VAL A 51 5.79 -12.72 -14.23
CA VAL A 51 6.17 -12.97 -12.84
C VAL A 51 5.84 -11.75 -11.97
N PHE A 52 6.09 -10.53 -12.46
CA PHE A 52 5.67 -9.31 -11.77
C PHE A 52 4.16 -9.19 -11.61
N ILE A 53 3.40 -9.52 -12.66
CA ILE A 53 1.95 -9.54 -12.60
C ILE A 53 1.45 -10.50 -11.52
N LEU A 54 2.01 -11.71 -11.45
CA LEU A 54 1.57 -12.73 -10.51
C LEU A 54 2.01 -12.46 -9.07
N LYS A 55 3.25 -11.99 -8.85
CA LYS A 55 3.81 -11.80 -7.50
C LYS A 55 3.42 -10.48 -6.86
N SER A 56 3.31 -9.41 -7.65
CA SER A 56 3.08 -8.05 -7.13
C SER A 56 1.72 -7.53 -7.53
N TYR A 57 1.43 -7.50 -8.83
CA TYR A 57 0.29 -6.74 -9.36
C TYR A 57 -1.07 -7.35 -8.97
N ALA A 58 -1.27 -8.64 -9.23
CA ALA A 58 -2.54 -9.31 -8.96
C ALA A 58 -2.85 -9.34 -7.46
N PRO A 59 -1.92 -9.75 -6.57
CA PRO A 59 -2.16 -9.67 -5.12
C PRO A 59 -2.49 -8.26 -4.63
N MET A 60 -1.81 -7.23 -5.16
CA MET A 60 -2.13 -5.85 -4.82
C MET A 60 -3.50 -5.42 -5.33
N TRP A 61 -3.86 -5.79 -6.55
CA TRP A 61 -5.18 -5.50 -7.11
C TRP A 61 -6.29 -6.12 -6.25
N PHE A 62 -6.16 -7.40 -5.87
CA PHE A 62 -7.10 -8.05 -4.96
C PHE A 62 -7.14 -7.35 -3.59
N SER A 63 -5.99 -6.98 -3.03
CA SER A 63 -5.93 -6.27 -1.74
C SER A 63 -6.63 -4.92 -1.79
N ILE A 64 -6.45 -4.16 -2.87
CA ILE A 64 -7.13 -2.88 -3.09
C ILE A 64 -8.64 -3.08 -3.26
N LYS A 65 -9.05 -4.12 -4.01
CA LYS A 65 -10.47 -4.44 -4.23
C LYS A 65 -11.18 -4.99 -3.01
N ALA A 66 -10.47 -5.71 -2.14
CA ALA A 66 -10.97 -6.22 -0.87
C ALA A 66 -11.01 -5.12 0.20
N SER A 67 -10.19 -4.07 0.07
CA SER A 67 -10.21 -2.93 0.96
C SER A 67 -11.52 -2.14 0.85
N LYS A 68 -12.16 -1.91 2.00
CA LYS A 68 -13.44 -1.19 2.10
C LYS A 68 -13.27 0.28 2.49
N TYR A 69 -12.16 0.64 3.12
CA TYR A 69 -11.98 1.93 3.78
C TYR A 69 -10.68 2.60 3.39
N PHE A 70 -10.71 3.93 3.35
CA PHE A 70 -9.55 4.76 3.04
C PHE A 70 -8.40 4.58 4.05
N THR A 71 -8.71 4.21 5.29
CA THR A 71 -7.73 3.99 6.37
C THR A 71 -6.82 2.79 6.15
N GLU A 72 -7.19 1.85 5.27
CA GLU A 72 -6.26 0.78 4.85
C GLU A 72 -5.24 1.27 3.80
N GLY A 73 -5.39 2.49 3.29
CA GLY A 73 -4.55 3.11 2.28
C GLY A 73 -3.04 3.00 2.54
N PRO A 74 -2.54 3.48 3.70
CA PRO A 74 -1.12 3.39 4.03
C PRO A 74 -0.59 1.94 4.06
N LYS A 75 -1.41 1.01 4.55
CA LYS A 75 -1.07 -0.42 4.59
C LYS A 75 -0.97 -1.01 3.18
N LEU A 76 -1.87 -0.63 2.27
CA LEU A 76 -1.81 -1.06 0.87
C LEU A 76 -0.56 -0.53 0.17
N VAL A 77 -0.16 0.73 0.42
CA VAL A 77 1.10 1.28 -0.11
C VAL A 77 2.30 0.50 0.44
N TYR A 78 2.33 0.24 1.75
CA TYR A 78 3.37 -0.59 2.35
C TYR A 78 3.44 -2.00 1.74
N GLN A 79 2.28 -2.66 1.55
CA GLN A 79 2.20 -3.98 0.91
C GLN A 79 2.73 -3.95 -0.53
N SER A 80 2.46 -2.89 -1.29
CA SER A 80 2.99 -2.71 -2.65
C SER A 80 4.51 -2.57 -2.66
N ILE A 81 5.07 -1.88 -1.68
CA ILE A 81 6.53 -1.76 -1.53
C ILE A 81 7.11 -3.12 -1.18
N GLN A 82 6.53 -3.84 -0.21
CA GLN A 82 7.01 -5.16 0.21
C GLN A 82 6.94 -6.20 -0.92
N SER A 83 5.84 -6.24 -1.68
CA SER A 83 5.66 -7.21 -2.76
C SER A 83 6.65 -7.00 -3.90
N SER A 84 7.11 -5.78 -4.14
CA SER A 84 8.08 -5.44 -5.19
C SER A 84 9.55 -5.57 -4.78
N ARG A 85 9.87 -5.93 -3.51
CA ARG A 85 11.27 -6.00 -3.02
C ARG A 85 12.12 -7.11 -3.65
N TYR A 86 11.49 -8.14 -4.21
CA TYR A 86 12.23 -9.22 -4.86
C TYR A 86 12.82 -8.80 -6.23
N LEU A 87 12.35 -7.66 -6.78
CA LEU A 87 12.82 -7.17 -8.07
C LEU A 87 14.28 -6.69 -7.97
N PRO A 88 15.06 -6.88 -9.05
CA PRO A 88 16.38 -6.28 -9.17
C PRO A 88 16.28 -4.74 -9.21
N ASP A 89 17.39 -4.07 -8.90
CA ASP A 89 17.43 -2.63 -8.64
C ASP A 89 16.99 -1.78 -9.85
N ASP A 90 17.35 -2.21 -11.05
CA ASP A 90 16.95 -1.61 -12.33
C ASP A 90 15.43 -1.59 -12.50
N LEU A 91 14.75 -2.71 -12.26
CA LEU A 91 13.29 -2.79 -12.32
C LEU A 91 12.63 -2.07 -11.16
N ARG A 92 13.23 -2.12 -9.97
CA ARG A 92 12.73 -1.41 -8.80
C ARG A 92 12.72 0.10 -9.01
N ASN A 93 13.73 0.64 -9.69
CA ASN A 93 13.81 2.05 -10.09
C ASN A 93 12.68 2.46 -11.05
N ILE A 94 12.09 1.53 -11.79
CA ILE A 94 10.90 1.77 -12.63
C ILE A 94 9.62 1.70 -11.79
N VAL A 95 9.51 0.71 -10.90
CA VAL A 95 8.29 0.44 -10.13
C VAL A 95 8.07 1.45 -9.01
N TYR A 96 9.11 1.86 -8.27
CA TYR A 96 8.97 2.73 -7.10
C TYR A 96 8.38 4.11 -7.40
N PRO A 97 8.79 4.81 -8.47
CA PRO A 97 8.15 6.06 -8.87
C PRO A 97 6.66 5.89 -9.22
N VAL A 98 6.25 4.71 -9.71
CA VAL A 98 4.84 4.41 -9.99
C VAL A 98 4.07 4.21 -8.69
N ILE A 99 4.65 3.50 -7.71
CA ILE A 99 4.06 3.34 -6.37
C ILE A 99 3.92 4.71 -5.70
N GLU A 100 4.94 5.56 -5.76
CA GLU A 100 4.92 6.90 -5.18
C GLU A 100 3.84 7.78 -5.81
N ARG A 101 3.80 7.84 -7.15
CA ARG A 101 2.79 8.64 -7.88
C ARG A 101 1.35 8.20 -7.60
N ASN A 102 1.14 6.91 -7.35
CA ASN A 102 -0.18 6.35 -7.00
C ASN A 102 -0.40 6.22 -5.49
N GLY A 103 0.57 6.64 -4.67
CA GLY A 103 0.60 6.48 -3.22
C GLY A 103 -0.19 7.53 -2.46
N PHE A 104 -1.12 8.25 -3.09
CA PHE A 104 -1.89 9.32 -2.45
C PHE A 104 -2.69 8.86 -1.22
N PHE A 105 -3.03 7.58 -1.17
CA PHE A 105 -3.66 6.95 -0.01
C PHE A 105 -2.76 6.89 1.24
N ALA A 106 -1.45 7.14 1.08
CA ALA A 106 -0.47 7.21 2.15
C ALA A 106 0.00 8.64 2.46
N HIS A 107 -0.74 9.67 2.03
CA HIS A 107 -0.46 11.04 2.46
C HIS A 107 -0.57 11.20 3.99
N PRO A 108 0.11 12.19 4.59
CA PRO A 108 0.16 12.37 6.04
C PRO A 108 -1.22 12.41 6.71
N GLU A 109 -2.20 13.09 6.11
CA GLU A 109 -3.56 13.17 6.63
C GLU A 109 -4.26 11.80 6.68
N HIS A 110 -4.01 10.93 5.70
CA HIS A 110 -4.58 9.61 5.63
C HIS A 110 -3.88 8.62 6.55
N LEU A 111 -2.58 8.79 6.75
CA LEU A 111 -1.82 8.08 7.78
C LEU A 111 -2.38 8.41 9.17
N MET A 112 -2.63 9.69 9.45
CA MET A 112 -3.21 10.12 10.72
C MET A 112 -4.62 9.56 10.93
N LEU A 113 -5.47 9.57 9.91
CA LEU A 113 -6.80 8.96 9.98
C LEU A 113 -6.73 7.46 10.23
N ALA A 114 -5.82 6.75 9.55
CA ALA A 114 -5.58 5.33 9.78
C ALA A 114 -5.14 5.07 11.23
N MET A 115 -4.26 5.92 11.79
CA MET A 115 -3.81 5.80 13.18
C MET A 115 -4.92 6.07 14.20
N ILE A 116 -5.82 7.03 13.94
CA ILE A 116 -6.95 7.32 14.83
C ILE A 116 -7.98 6.19 14.80
N GLN A 117 -8.22 5.59 13.63
CA GLN A 117 -9.20 4.52 13.47
C GLN A 117 -8.64 3.14 13.87
N ASP A 118 -7.33 2.98 13.99
CA ASP A 118 -6.71 1.74 14.45
C ASP A 118 -6.98 1.54 15.95
N ASN A 119 -7.99 0.72 16.25
CA ASN A 119 -8.39 0.38 17.61
C ASN A 119 -7.39 -0.58 18.31
N ARG A 120 -6.30 -0.98 17.63
CA ARG A 120 -5.21 -1.76 18.24
C ARG A 120 -4.33 -0.81 19.04
N THR A 121 -4.04 -1.16 20.29
CA THR A 121 -3.13 -0.43 21.17
C THR A 121 -1.84 -0.08 20.41
N ILE A 122 -1.40 1.19 20.49
CA ILE A 122 -0.30 1.84 19.72
C ILE A 122 1.01 1.02 19.57
N GLY A 123 1.21 -0.04 20.35
CA GLY A 123 2.40 -0.89 20.36
C GLY A 123 2.62 -1.79 19.13
N THR A 124 1.69 -1.92 18.18
CA THR A 124 1.87 -2.80 17.00
C THR A 124 2.28 -2.09 15.71
N PHE A 125 2.18 -0.76 15.64
CA PHE A 125 2.55 0.01 14.43
C PHE A 125 4.02 0.42 14.43
N MET A 126 4.63 0.61 15.60
CA MET A 126 6.07 0.82 15.73
C MET A 126 6.80 -0.52 15.92
N PRO A 127 7.95 -0.75 15.26
CA PRO A 127 8.80 -1.88 15.59
C PRO A 127 9.19 -1.80 17.09
N PRO A 128 9.35 -2.95 17.78
CA PRO A 128 9.70 -2.93 19.18
C PRO A 128 11.06 -2.24 19.39
N LYS A 129 11.01 -1.12 20.14
CA LYS A 129 12.10 -0.41 20.84
C LYS A 129 12.85 0.69 20.06
N LEU A 130 12.38 1.92 20.22
CA LEU A 130 13.24 3.03 20.65
C LEU A 130 12.85 3.39 22.08
N ASN A 131 13.55 2.78 23.02
CA ASN A 131 13.37 2.98 24.45
C ASN A 131 13.96 4.34 24.84
N PHE A 132 13.20 5.42 24.70
CA PHE A 132 13.55 6.70 25.32
C PHE A 132 13.24 6.61 26.82
N LYS A 133 14.10 5.92 27.56
CA LYS A 133 14.21 6.10 29.01
C LYS A 133 15.18 7.24 29.30
N ALA A 134 14.70 8.14 30.15
CA ALA A 134 15.42 9.14 30.94
C ALA A 134 15.85 10.44 30.24
N ALA A 135 15.13 11.52 30.55
CA ALA A 135 15.68 12.65 31.30
C ALA A 135 14.55 13.62 31.71
N ARG A 136 14.02 13.42 32.92
CA ARG A 136 13.48 14.53 33.73
C ARG A 136 14.26 14.48 35.04
N LYS A 137 15.20 15.41 35.21
CA LYS A 137 15.52 15.97 36.52
C LYS A 137 14.49 17.07 36.79
#